data_AF-A0A3P6SE61-F1
#
_entry.id   AF-A0A3P6SE61-F1
#
_cell.length_a   1.000
_cell.length_b   1.000
_cell.length_c   1.000
_cell.angle_alpha   90.00
_cell.angle_beta   90.00
_cell.angle_gamma   90.00
#
_symmetry.space_group_name_H-M   'P 1'
#
loop_
_entity.id
_entity.type
_entity.pdbx_description
1 polymer ?
#
loop_
_entity_poly.entity_id
_entity_poly.type
_entity_poly.pdbx_seq_one_letter_code
_entity_poly.pdbx_strand_id
1 'polypeptide(L)'
;MAQELGDKVPFCPIVASEVYSSEVKKTEVLMENFRRAIGLRVKEKKEVYEGEVTELSPVETANPLGGYGKTISHVVVSLKTAKGSKQLKLDPSIYDTILKQRIEIGDVIYIEANSGAVKRLGRCDVYASEFDLEADEFVPLPKGDVHKTKELVQVSNVVLYALNSDSCVPYISFS
;
A
#
# COMPACT_ATOMS: atom_id res chain seq x y z
N MET A 1 -34.70 1.03 4.88
CA MET A 1 -33.98 2.08 5.64
C MET A 1 -32.47 1.85 5.68
N ALA A 2 -31.93 0.81 6.32
CA ALA A 2 -30.45 0.56 6.30
C ALA A 2 -29.89 0.32 4.89
N GLN A 3 -30.68 -0.30 4.02
CA GLN A 3 -30.31 -0.62 2.63
C GLN A 3 -30.32 0.59 1.67
N GLU A 4 -30.90 1.73 2.08
CA GLU A 4 -30.95 2.97 1.28
C GLU A 4 -29.75 3.91 1.55
N LEU A 5 -29.00 3.66 2.63
CA LEU A 5 -27.84 4.47 3.03
C LEU A 5 -26.57 4.12 2.22
N GLY A 6 -26.58 2.99 1.52
CA GLY A 6 -25.46 2.45 0.74
C GLY A 6 -24.29 1.97 1.62
N ASP A 7 -23.40 1.15 1.05
CA ASP A 7 -22.25 0.52 1.74
C ASP A 7 -21.22 1.52 2.33
N LYS A 8 -21.46 2.83 2.16
CA LYS A 8 -20.57 3.92 2.54
C LYS A 8 -20.95 4.60 3.85
N VAL A 9 -22.03 4.17 4.50
CA VAL A 9 -22.49 4.70 5.80
C VAL A 9 -22.48 3.55 6.82
N PRO A 10 -21.66 3.62 7.88
CA PRO A 10 -21.66 2.60 8.92
C PRO A 10 -23.00 2.63 9.66
N PHE A 11 -23.75 1.54 9.58
CA PHE A 11 -25.01 1.36 10.29
C PHE A 11 -24.85 0.22 11.31
N CYS A 12 -25.00 0.52 12.59
CA CYS A 12 -24.99 -0.46 13.66
C CYS A 12 -26.40 -0.58 14.26
N PRO A 13 -27.19 -1.62 13.90
CA PRO A 13 -28.45 -1.90 14.57
C PRO A 13 -28.17 -2.38 16.00
N ILE A 14 -28.73 -1.70 17.00
CA ILE A 14 -28.70 -2.18 18.40
C ILE A 14 -29.87 -3.14 18.62
N VAL A 15 -29.61 -4.31 19.21
CA VAL A 15 -30.67 -5.20 19.71
C VAL A 15 -30.95 -4.85 21.17
N ALA A 16 -32.22 -4.66 21.54
CA ALA A 16 -32.61 -4.20 22.88
C ALA A 16 -32.07 -5.11 24.02
N SER A 17 -31.89 -6.41 23.78
CA SER A 17 -31.31 -7.34 24.77
C SER A 17 -29.85 -7.04 25.14
N GLU A 18 -29.09 -6.38 24.25
CA GLU A 18 -27.69 -5.99 24.52
C GLU A 18 -27.60 -4.77 25.45
N VAL A 19 -28.63 -3.92 25.48
CA VAL A 19 -28.69 -2.71 26.31
C VAL A 19 -29.15 -3.01 27.75
N TYR A 20 -29.85 -4.12 27.95
CA TYR A 20 -30.41 -4.53 29.25
C TYR A 20 -29.64 -5.68 29.91
N SER A 21 -28.34 -5.84 29.60
CA SER A 21 -27.47 -6.76 30.34
C SER A 21 -27.05 -6.17 31.69
N SER A 22 -26.91 -7.04 32.71
CA SER A 22 -26.40 -6.65 34.04
C SER A 22 -24.87 -6.54 34.09
N GLU A 23 -24.19 -6.96 33.02
CA GLU A 23 -22.74 -7.10 32.95
C GLU A 23 -22.02 -5.81 32.51
N VAL A 24 -22.73 -4.86 31.89
CA VAL A 24 -22.13 -3.65 31.29
C VAL A 24 -22.93 -2.41 31.66
N LYS A 25 -22.25 -1.28 31.90
CA LYS A 25 -22.95 -0.02 32.18
C LYS A 25 -23.68 0.45 30.92
N LYS A 26 -24.98 0.74 31.03
CA LYS A 26 -25.85 1.22 29.92
C LYS A 26 -25.25 2.39 29.14
N THR A 27 -24.53 3.28 29.82
CA THR A 27 -23.85 4.45 29.24
C THR A 27 -22.68 4.05 28.34
N GLU A 28 -21.99 2.95 28.64
CA GLU A 28 -20.85 2.44 27.87
C GLU A 28 -21.31 1.81 26.55
N VAL A 29 -22.38 1.00 26.61
CA VAL A 29 -23.03 0.39 25.43
C VAL A 29 -23.53 1.47 24.47
N LEU A 30 -24.13 2.55 24.99
CA LEU A 30 -24.58 3.68 24.17
C LEU A 30 -23.41 4.43 23.52
N MET A 31 -22.34 4.71 24.29
CA MET A 31 -21.16 5.44 23.81
C MET A 31 -20.39 4.65 22.75
N GLU A 32 -20.30 3.34 22.92
CA GLU A 32 -19.71 2.45 21.92
C GLU A 32 -20.51 2.50 20.62
N ASN A 33 -21.85 2.46 20.70
CA ASN A 33 -22.67 2.52 19.49
C ASN A 33 -22.60 3.89 18.79
N PHE A 34 -22.57 4.99 19.54
CA PHE A 34 -22.36 6.33 18.95
C PHE A 34 -20.99 6.44 18.25
N ARG A 35 -19.94 5.86 18.81
CA ARG A 35 -18.60 5.84 18.18
C ARG A 35 -18.57 4.98 16.92
N ARG A 36 -19.27 3.85 16.90
CA ARG A 36 -19.41 2.98 15.72
C ARG A 36 -20.24 3.61 14.60
N ALA A 37 -21.18 4.50 14.95
CA ALA A 37 -22.01 5.24 14.00
C ALA A 37 -21.32 6.49 13.39
N ILE A 38 -20.16 6.91 13.90
CA ILE A 38 -19.39 8.03 13.33
C ILE A 38 -18.42 7.49 12.28
N GLY A 39 -18.73 7.72 11.01
CA GLY A 39 -17.81 7.43 9.90
C GLY A 39 -16.93 8.64 9.59
N LEU A 40 -15.60 8.48 9.68
CA LEU A 40 -14.66 9.45 9.13
C LEU A 40 -14.32 9.08 7.69
N ARG A 41 -14.45 10.05 6.77
CA ARG A 41 -14.06 9.87 5.36
C ARG A 41 -12.79 10.66 5.11
N VAL A 42 -11.67 9.96 5.06
CA VAL A 42 -10.37 10.56 4.71
C VAL A 42 -10.14 10.36 3.22
N LYS A 43 -9.85 11.45 2.53
CA LYS A 43 -9.41 11.43 1.13
C LYS A 43 -7.92 11.70 1.13
N GLU A 44 -7.13 10.69 0.81
CA GLU A 44 -5.68 10.82 0.69
C GLU A 44 -5.29 10.77 -0.79
N LYS A 45 -4.43 11.70 -1.22
CA LYS A 45 -3.81 11.65 -2.54
C LYS A 45 -2.49 10.93 -2.39
N LYS A 46 -2.36 9.77 -3.04
CA LYS A 46 -1.10 9.03 -3.10
C LYS A 46 -0.45 9.19 -4.46
N GLU A 47 0.84 9.48 -4.44
CA GLU A 47 1.68 9.44 -5.63
C GLU A 47 2.23 8.03 -5.82
N VAL A 48 2.03 7.50 -7.02
CA VAL A 48 2.31 6.10 -7.33
C VAL A 48 3.04 5.99 -8.67
N TYR A 49 4.01 5.10 -8.72
CA TYR A 49 4.72 4.72 -9.93
C TYR A 49 4.32 3.30 -10.31
N GLU A 50 3.85 3.13 -11.53
CA GLU A 50 3.34 1.85 -12.03
C GLU A 50 3.89 1.62 -13.44
N GLY A 51 4.54 0.48 -13.65
CA GLY A 51 5.18 0.17 -14.93
C GLY A 51 5.85 -1.19 -14.94
N GLU A 52 6.19 -1.63 -16.14
CA GLU A 52 7.05 -2.79 -16.40
C GLU A 52 8.51 -2.43 -16.11
N VAL A 53 9.22 -3.30 -15.39
CA VAL A 53 10.65 -3.14 -15.11
C VAL A 53 11.45 -3.49 -16.35
N THR A 54 12.12 -2.52 -16.95
CA THR A 54 13.01 -2.74 -18.10
C THR A 54 14.48 -2.84 -17.70
N GLU A 55 14.84 -2.23 -16.57
CA GLU A 55 16.20 -2.22 -16.05
C GLU A 55 16.16 -2.17 -14.52
N LEU A 56 17.02 -2.95 -13.89
CA LEU A 56 17.21 -3.00 -12.45
C LEU A 56 18.71 -3.09 -12.18
N SER A 57 19.34 -1.97 -11.79
CA SER A 57 20.78 -1.89 -11.53
C SER A 57 21.07 -1.32 -10.13
N PRO A 58 21.54 -2.13 -9.17
CA PRO A 58 21.99 -1.63 -7.88
C PRO A 58 23.37 -0.97 -8.03
N VAL A 59 23.52 0.23 -7.46
CA VAL A 59 24.80 0.97 -7.44
C VAL A 59 25.49 0.78 -6.11
N GLU A 60 26.52 -0.05 -6.11
CA GLU A 60 27.39 -0.30 -4.96
C GLU A 60 28.43 0.82 -4.80
N THR A 61 28.61 1.31 -3.58
CA THR A 61 29.65 2.29 -3.25
C THR A 61 30.59 1.69 -2.20
N ALA A 62 31.87 2.05 -2.28
CA ALA A 62 32.87 1.67 -1.29
C ALA A 62 32.51 2.21 0.10
N ASN A 63 32.62 1.35 1.11
CA ASN A 63 32.27 1.71 2.47
C ASN A 63 33.24 2.79 3.01
N PRO A 64 32.76 3.95 3.51
CA PRO A 64 33.63 5.01 4.05
C PRO A 64 34.49 4.57 5.24
N LEU A 65 34.13 3.46 5.89
CA LEU A 65 34.77 2.91 7.09
C LEU A 65 35.80 1.79 6.78
N GLY A 66 36.19 1.59 5.53
CA GLY A 66 37.32 0.71 5.17
C GLY A 66 37.12 -0.80 5.40
N GLY A 67 35.93 -1.25 5.78
CA GLY A 67 35.60 -2.67 5.94
C GLY A 67 35.29 -3.34 4.59
N TYR A 68 35.71 -4.61 4.44
CA TYR A 68 35.34 -5.51 3.34
C TYR A 68 33.82 -5.75 3.34
N GLY A 69 33.07 -4.80 2.79
CA GLY A 69 31.63 -4.89 2.63
C GLY A 69 31.20 -3.87 1.60
N LYS A 70 30.64 -4.34 0.49
CA LYS A 70 30.04 -3.48 -0.52
C LYS A 70 28.71 -2.98 0.04
N THR A 71 28.55 -1.67 0.16
CA THR A 71 27.29 -1.07 0.63
C THR A 71 26.53 -0.56 -0.58
N ILE A 72 25.26 -0.93 -0.72
CA ILE A 72 24.41 -0.44 -1.80
C ILE A 72 24.03 1.00 -1.47
N SER A 73 24.36 1.92 -2.38
CA SER A 73 24.11 3.35 -2.17
C SER A 73 22.75 3.80 -2.68
N HIS A 74 22.30 3.25 -3.80
CA HIS A 74 20.99 3.46 -4.39
C HIS A 74 20.75 2.41 -5.48
N VAL A 75 19.50 2.26 -5.90
CA VAL A 75 19.13 1.39 -7.02
C VAL A 75 18.55 2.24 -8.13
N VAL A 76 18.98 2.00 -9.35
CA VAL A 76 18.39 2.61 -10.53
C VAL A 76 17.41 1.62 -11.14
N VAL A 77 16.15 2.02 -11.25
CA VAL A 77 15.07 1.22 -11.85
C VAL A 77 14.48 1.99 -13.02
N SER A 78 14.45 1.38 -14.19
CA SER A 78 13.78 1.93 -15.36
C SER A 78 12.42 1.27 -15.51
N LEU A 79 11.35 2.08 -15.44
CA LEU A 79 9.97 1.63 -15.61
C LEU A 79 9.42 2.07 -16.97
N LYS A 80 8.68 1.18 -17.63
CA LYS A 80 8.06 1.43 -18.93
C LYS A 80 6.54 1.24 -18.86
N THR A 81 5.82 2.11 -19.55
CA THR A 81 4.38 2.00 -19.82
C THR A 81 4.12 2.23 -21.31
N ALA A 82 2.86 2.09 -21.73
CA ALA A 82 2.48 2.31 -23.13
C ALA A 82 2.72 3.75 -23.61
N LYS A 83 2.73 4.73 -22.70
CA LYS A 83 2.96 6.15 -23.04
C LYS A 83 4.43 6.54 -23.07
N GLY A 84 5.30 5.85 -22.33
CA GLY A 84 6.70 6.20 -22.24
C GLY A 84 7.43 5.44 -21.12
N SER A 85 8.68 5.80 -20.91
CA SER A 85 9.54 5.21 -19.87
C SER A 85 10.05 6.29 -18.92
N LYS A 86 10.28 5.91 -17.65
CA LYS A 86 10.85 6.80 -16.64
C LYS A 86 11.86 6.02 -15.80
N GLN A 87 13.04 6.59 -15.64
CA GLN A 87 14.06 6.07 -14.74
C GLN A 87 13.90 6.69 -13.36
N LEU A 88 13.96 5.84 -12.33
CA LEU A 88 13.82 6.19 -10.93
C LEU A 88 15.10 5.79 -10.19
N LYS A 89 15.52 6.66 -9.26
CA LYS A 89 16.57 6.36 -8.30
C LYS A 89 15.90 6.08 -6.96
N LEU A 90 16.00 4.83 -6.52
CA LEU A 90 15.38 4.31 -5.31
C LEU A 90 16.40 4.16 -4.20
N ASP A 91 15.93 4.29 -2.96
CA ASP A 91 16.73 4.08 -1.77
C ASP A 91 17.20 2.63 -1.62
N PRO A 92 18.33 2.39 -0.94
CA PRO A 92 18.84 1.04 -0.67
C PRO A 92 17.83 0.12 0.02
N SER A 93 16.99 0.66 0.90
CA SER A 93 15.96 -0.12 1.63
C SER A 93 14.92 -0.74 0.69
N ILE A 94 14.66 -0.10 -0.45
CA ILE A 94 13.73 -0.59 -1.46
C ILE A 94 14.34 -1.80 -2.19
N TYR A 95 15.66 -1.85 -2.36
CA TYR A 95 16.37 -2.99 -2.94
C TYR A 95 16.09 -4.29 -2.21
N ASP A 96 16.10 -4.25 -0.87
CA ASP A 96 15.82 -5.43 -0.05
C ASP A 96 14.41 -5.96 -0.28
N THR A 97 13.46 -5.06 -0.54
CA THR A 97 12.06 -5.42 -0.86
C THR A 97 11.96 -6.03 -2.25
N ILE A 98 12.69 -5.50 -3.23
CA ILE A 98 12.79 -6.03 -4.59
C ILE A 98 13.35 -7.46 -4.57
N LEU A 99 14.42 -7.69 -3.80
CA LEU A 99 15.00 -9.02 -3.61
C LEU A 99 14.03 -10.00 -2.93
N LYS A 100 13.32 -9.56 -1.88
CA LYS A 100 12.33 -10.39 -1.16
C LYS A 100 11.16 -10.79 -2.05
N GLN A 101 10.69 -9.88 -2.91
CA GLN A 101 9.59 -10.13 -3.84
C GLN A 101 10.02 -10.83 -5.13
N ARG A 102 11.32 -11.10 -5.30
CA ARG A 102 11.91 -11.69 -6.52
C ARG A 102 11.45 -10.96 -7.78
N ILE A 103 11.54 -9.64 -7.73
CA ILE A 103 11.16 -8.81 -8.87
C ILE A 103 12.26 -8.90 -9.92
N GLU A 104 11.87 -9.23 -11.14
CA GLU A 104 12.76 -9.36 -12.29
C GLU A 104 12.39 -8.40 -13.41
N ILE A 105 13.30 -8.29 -14.39
CA ILE A 105 13.04 -7.56 -15.62
C ILE A 105 11.88 -8.23 -16.36
N GLY A 106 10.89 -7.43 -16.77
CA GLY A 106 9.64 -7.90 -17.38
C GLY A 106 8.46 -7.99 -16.42
N ASP A 107 8.67 -7.77 -15.11
CA ASP A 107 7.56 -7.71 -14.15
C ASP A 107 6.91 -6.33 -14.13
N VAL A 108 5.58 -6.30 -13.96
CA VAL A 108 4.82 -5.08 -13.69
C VAL A 108 4.80 -4.85 -12.19
N ILE A 109 5.30 -3.68 -11.77
CA ILE A 109 5.41 -3.33 -10.35
C ILE A 109 4.67 -2.03 -10.03
N TYR A 110 4.29 -1.91 -8.77
CA TYR A 110 3.67 -0.74 -8.18
C TYR A 110 4.54 -0.23 -7.03
N ILE A 111 4.93 1.04 -7.09
CA ILE A 111 5.76 1.71 -6.08
C ILE A 111 4.99 2.92 -5.54
N GLU A 112 4.82 3.00 -4.23
CA GLU A 112 4.32 4.21 -3.58
C GLU A 112 5.46 5.20 -3.33
N ALA A 113 5.31 6.44 -3.79
CA ALA A 113 6.36 7.46 -3.68
C ALA A 113 6.68 7.83 -2.23
N ASN A 114 5.65 7.89 -1.37
CA ASN A 114 5.79 8.37 0.01
C ASN A 114 6.35 7.29 0.96
N SER A 115 5.88 6.05 0.83
CA SER A 115 6.25 4.96 1.73
C SER A 115 7.43 4.14 1.23
N GLY A 116 7.78 4.24 -0.06
CA GLY A 116 8.74 3.36 -0.71
C GLY A 116 8.24 1.91 -0.80
N ALA A 117 6.96 1.65 -0.53
CA ALA A 117 6.39 0.31 -0.59
C ALA A 117 6.32 -0.15 -2.05
N VAL A 118 6.90 -1.32 -2.31
CA VAL A 118 6.89 -1.96 -3.63
C VAL A 118 5.99 -3.18 -3.60
N LYS A 119 5.22 -3.38 -4.67
CA LYS A 119 4.39 -4.57 -4.88
C LYS A 119 4.55 -5.08 -6.31
N ARG A 120 4.95 -6.34 -6.47
CA ARG A 120 4.86 -7.08 -7.74
C ARG A 120 3.38 -7.33 -8.07
N LEU A 121 2.93 -6.86 -9.24
CA LEU A 121 1.57 -7.09 -9.72
C LEU A 121 1.49 -8.36 -10.57
N GLY A 122 2.55 -8.68 -11.31
CA GLY A 122 2.62 -9.88 -12.15
C GLY A 122 3.63 -9.75 -13.27
N ARG A 123 3.68 -10.74 -14.16
CA ARG A 123 4.57 -10.76 -15.33
C ARG A 123 3.93 -10.02 -16.49
N CYS A 124 4.69 -9.24 -17.26
CA CYS A 124 4.12 -8.56 -18.42
C CYS A 124 3.78 -9.56 -19.55
N ASP A 125 2.58 -9.44 -20.12
CA ASP A 125 2.10 -10.27 -21.23
C ASP A 125 3.05 -10.30 -22.43
N VAL A 126 3.86 -9.26 -22.63
CA VAL A 126 4.83 -9.17 -23.74
C VAL A 126 5.94 -10.22 -23.62
N TYR A 127 6.23 -10.67 -22.41
CA TYR A 127 7.26 -11.67 -22.10
C TYR A 127 6.69 -13.08 -21.90
N ALA A 128 5.39 -13.27 -22.12
CA ALA A 128 4.76 -14.59 -22.09
C ALA A 128 5.25 -15.42 -23.29
N SER A 129 6.43 -16.03 -23.17
CA SER A 129 6.83 -17.08 -24.11
C SER A 129 5.93 -18.30 -23.89
N GLU A 130 5.56 -19.00 -24.98
CA GLU A 130 4.62 -20.14 -24.97
C GLU A 130 5.08 -21.36 -24.13
N PHE A 131 6.19 -21.26 -23.41
CA PHE A 131 6.83 -22.35 -22.69
C PHE A 131 6.99 -22.13 -21.18
N ASP A 132 6.45 -21.05 -20.62
CA ASP A 132 6.51 -20.85 -19.17
C ASP A 132 5.35 -21.58 -18.48
N LEU A 133 5.65 -22.76 -17.94
CA LEU A 133 4.74 -23.62 -17.16
C LEU A 133 4.54 -23.11 -15.72
N GLU A 134 4.98 -21.90 -15.41
CA GLU A 134 4.82 -21.29 -14.09
C GLU A 134 3.50 -20.53 -13.99
N ALA A 135 2.79 -20.72 -12.88
CA ALA A 135 1.49 -20.14 -12.57
C ALA A 135 1.57 -18.64 -12.21
N ASP A 136 2.41 -17.88 -12.93
CA ASP A 136 2.56 -16.45 -12.72
C ASP A 136 1.36 -15.70 -13.33
N GLU A 137 0.81 -14.76 -12.56
CA GLU A 137 -0.31 -13.92 -13.00
C GLU A 137 0.20 -12.94 -14.06
N PHE A 138 -0.27 -13.12 -15.30
CA PHE A 138 0.05 -12.24 -16.42
C PHE A 138 -0.78 -10.95 -16.36
N VAL A 139 -0.07 -9.82 -16.42
CA VAL A 139 -0.65 -8.49 -16.29
C VAL A 139 -0.29 -7.65 -17.53
N PRO A 140 -1.27 -6.97 -18.14
CA PRO A 140 -1.02 -6.14 -19.30
C PRO A 140 -0.17 -4.93 -18.97
N LEU A 141 0.60 -4.45 -19.96
CA LEU A 141 1.36 -3.22 -19.85
C LEU A 141 0.44 -2.04 -19.46
N PRO A 142 0.78 -1.26 -18.41
CA PRO A 142 -0.02 -0.11 -18.03
C PRO A 142 -0.15 0.90 -19.16
N LYS A 143 -1.38 1.37 -19.43
CA LYS A 143 -1.68 2.30 -20.53
C LYS A 143 -1.46 3.77 -20.19
N GLY A 144 -1.29 4.09 -18.92
CA GLY A 144 -1.14 5.46 -18.41
C GLY A 144 0.32 5.92 -18.36
N ASP A 145 0.51 7.11 -17.82
CA ASP A 145 1.84 7.62 -17.47
C ASP A 145 2.44 6.78 -16.35
N VAL A 146 3.77 6.68 -16.31
CA VAL A 146 4.48 5.90 -15.26
C VAL A 146 4.15 6.48 -13.88
N HIS A 147 4.13 7.80 -13.76
CA HIS A 147 3.75 8.51 -12.53
C HIS A 147 2.27 8.85 -12.57
N LYS A 148 1.53 8.43 -11.55
CA LYS A 148 0.09 8.69 -11.41
C LYS A 148 -0.20 9.17 -9.99
N THR A 149 -1.19 10.04 -9.85
CA THR A 149 -1.78 10.37 -8.55
C THR A 149 -3.07 9.58 -8.40
N LYS A 150 -3.14 8.68 -7.42
CA LYS A 150 -4.36 7.93 -7.09
C LYS A 150 -5.01 8.57 -5.86
N GLU A 151 -6.29 8.93 -5.97
CA GLU A 151 -7.09 9.32 -4.81
C GLU A 151 -7.60 8.06 -4.11
N LEU A 152 -7.04 7.74 -2.95
CA LEU A 152 -7.56 6.69 -2.09
C LEU A 152 -8.54 7.31 -1.10
N VAL A 153 -9.82 7.05 -1.36
CA VAL A 153 -10.89 7.37 -0.41
C VAL A 153 -11.00 6.18 0.55
N GLN A 154 -10.26 6.24 1.64
CA GLN A 154 -10.46 5.29 2.73
C GLN A 154 -11.58 5.82 3.62
N VAL A 155 -12.73 5.15 3.53
CA VAL A 155 -13.76 5.23 4.55
C VAL A 155 -13.27 4.34 5.69
N SER A 156 -12.32 4.85 6.47
CA SER A 156 -11.89 4.12 7.65
C SER A 156 -13.03 4.19 8.66
N ASN A 157 -13.61 3.03 8.99
CA ASN A 157 -14.27 2.82 10.28
C ASN A 157 -13.18 2.91 11.36
N VAL A 158 -12.59 4.09 11.56
CA VAL A 158 -11.71 4.32 12.69
C VAL A 158 -12.62 4.29 13.89
N VAL A 159 -12.75 3.09 14.48
CA VAL A 159 -13.33 2.94 15.80
C VAL A 159 -12.50 3.85 16.69
N LEU A 160 -13.14 4.84 17.30
CA LEU A 160 -12.54 5.90 18.13
C LEU A 160 -11.70 5.36 19.32
N TYR A 161 -11.58 4.04 19.47
CA TYR A 161 -10.72 3.36 20.44
C TYR A 161 -9.23 3.44 20.06
N ALA A 162 -8.88 3.48 18.77
CA ALA A 162 -7.49 3.53 18.32
C ALA A 162 -6.79 4.88 18.61
N LEU A 163 -7.54 5.92 18.96
CA LEU A 163 -6.99 7.24 19.31
C LEU A 163 -6.95 7.50 20.83
N ASN A 164 -7.57 6.65 21.65
CA ASN A 164 -7.62 6.83 23.11
C ASN A 164 -6.85 5.74 23.88
N SER A 165 -6.21 4.81 23.17
CA SER A 165 -5.43 3.74 23.76
C SER A 165 -3.96 4.02 23.46
N ASP A 166 -3.22 4.52 24.45
CA ASP A 166 -1.76 4.73 24.45
C ASP A 166 -0.96 3.41 24.30
N SER A 167 -1.32 2.56 23.35
CA SER A 167 -0.64 1.29 23.08
C SER A 167 -0.65 0.89 21.59
N CYS A 168 -1.39 1.59 20.73
CA CYS A 168 -1.14 1.54 19.30
C CYS A 168 -0.39 2.81 18.93
N VAL A 169 0.93 2.70 18.82
CA VAL A 169 1.79 3.76 18.28
C VAL A 169 1.56 3.77 16.76
N PRO A 170 0.84 4.73 16.14
CA PRO A 170 1.19 5.07 14.78
C PRO A 170 2.50 5.83 14.91
N TYR A 171 3.60 5.21 14.50
CA TYR A 171 4.82 5.96 14.19
C TYR A 171 4.47 6.96 13.08
N ILE A 172 3.99 8.13 13.47
CA ILE A 172 3.95 9.33 12.66
C ILE A 172 4.69 10.37 13.49
N SER A 173 6.02 10.29 13.42
CA SER A 173 6.90 11.36 13.84
C SER A 173 6.79 12.50 12.83
N PHE A 174 6.20 13.63 13.24
CA PHE A 174 6.48 14.92 12.61
C PHE A 174 7.50 15.65 13.48
N SER A 175 8.65 15.97 12.89
CA SER A 175 9.53 17.06 13.34
C SER A 175 8.93 18.40 12.96
#